data_AF-A0A061NYN3-F1
#
_entry.id   AF-A0A061NYN3-F1
#
_cell.length_a   1.000
_cell.length_b   1.000
_cell.length_c   1.000
_cell.angle_alpha   90.00
_cell.angle_beta   90.00
_cell.angle_gamma   90.00
#
_symmetry.space_group_name_H-M   'P 1'
#
loop_
_entity.id
_entity.type
_entity.pdbx_description
1 polymer ?
#
loop_
_entity_poly.entity_id
_entity_poly.type
_entity_poly.pdbx_seq_one_letter_code
_entity_poly.pdbx_strand_id
1 'polypeptide(L)'
;MNNVDVAGTYGPIDRQQLFEMMKTGELDTLIVGFVDIQGRLMGKRLTADYCLETELVHGSKFCTYLLGTDLDLNTIEGYSYMSWETGYGDWIAEPDWATLNVLPWQEKTALVFADVINEEHKDVPISPRSILKKQIERANDKGLFPKMVSELEFYLFNESLSQRLRKTIEIYKLPVNLMKITVCSRARRMNRFIVTFVT
;
A
#
# COMPACT_ATOMS: atom_id res chain seq x y z
N MET A 1 -29.41 -5.61 12.40
CA MET A 1 -27.98 -5.56 12.74
C MET A 1 -27.42 -6.91 12.38
N ASN A 2 -26.89 -7.03 11.16
CA ASN A 2 -26.25 -8.27 10.73
C ASN A 2 -24.94 -8.36 11.51
N ASN A 3 -24.74 -9.46 12.22
CA ASN A 3 -23.43 -9.83 12.74
C ASN A 3 -22.50 -9.89 11.53
N VAL A 4 -21.64 -8.89 11.40
CA VAL A 4 -20.43 -9.06 10.61
C VAL A 4 -19.61 -10.01 11.46
N ASP A 5 -19.68 -11.30 11.13
CA ASP A 5 -18.67 -12.26 11.58
C ASP A 5 -17.33 -11.62 11.22
N VAL A 6 -16.57 -11.21 12.24
CA VAL A 6 -15.23 -10.69 12.06
C VAL A 6 -14.39 -11.89 11.65
N ALA A 7 -14.46 -12.22 10.36
CA ALA A 7 -13.82 -13.35 9.74
C ALA A 7 -12.33 -13.29 10.04
N GLY A 8 -11.84 -14.34 10.71
CA GLY A 8 -10.43 -14.71 10.87
C GLY A 8 -9.47 -13.55 11.14
N THR A 9 -9.01 -13.41 12.38
CA THR A 9 -7.71 -12.76 12.63
C THR A 9 -6.62 -13.69 12.12
N TYR A 10 -6.42 -13.74 10.81
CA TYR A 10 -5.26 -14.40 10.25
C TYR A 10 -4.03 -13.65 10.76
N GLY A 11 -3.12 -14.36 11.43
CA GLY A 11 -1.78 -13.85 11.66
C GLY A 11 -1.07 -13.60 10.33
N PRO A 12 0.14 -13.03 10.34
CA PRO A 12 0.95 -12.95 9.12
C PRO A 12 1.06 -14.35 8.51
N ILE A 13 0.66 -14.49 7.25
CA ILE A 13 0.79 -15.72 6.46
C ILE A 13 1.97 -15.57 5.50
N ASP A 14 2.59 -16.70 5.16
CA ASP A 14 3.62 -16.74 4.12
C ASP A 14 3.04 -17.12 2.73
N ARG A 15 3.90 -17.09 1.72
CA ARG A 15 3.55 -17.42 0.33
C ARG A 15 3.03 -18.86 0.18
N GLN A 16 3.56 -19.81 0.94
CA GLN A 16 3.12 -21.20 0.83
C GLN A 16 1.71 -21.36 1.39
N GLN A 17 1.46 -20.78 2.56
CA GLN A 17 0.15 -20.77 3.20
C GLN A 17 -0.90 -20.09 2.32
N LEU A 18 -0.55 -18.98 1.67
CA LEU A 18 -1.43 -18.32 0.69
C LEU A 18 -1.91 -19.28 -0.40
N PHE A 19 -1.00 -20.02 -1.03
CA PHE A 19 -1.36 -20.94 -2.09
C PHE A 19 -2.13 -22.16 -1.58
N GLU A 20 -1.85 -22.63 -0.37
CA GLU A 20 -2.65 -23.68 0.28
C GLU A 20 -4.10 -23.21 0.51
N MET A 21 -4.28 -22.00 1.06
CA MET A 21 -5.59 -21.39 1.29
C MET A 21 -6.34 -21.11 -0.03
N MET A 22 -5.61 -20.79 -1.11
CA MET A 22 -6.20 -20.67 -2.44
C MET A 22 -6.69 -22.01 -2.99
N LYS A 23 -5.93 -23.09 -2.76
CA LYS A 23 -6.34 -24.45 -3.17
C LYS A 23 -7.57 -24.95 -2.41
N THR A 24 -7.73 -24.57 -1.12
CA THR A 24 -8.90 -24.94 -0.32
C THR A 24 -10.12 -24.03 -0.57
N GLY A 25 -9.95 -22.92 -1.29
CA GLY A 25 -11.00 -21.94 -1.56
C GLY A 25 -11.31 -20.99 -0.40
N GLU A 26 -10.44 -20.96 0.62
CA GLU A 26 -10.46 -19.98 1.72
C GLU A 26 -10.11 -18.58 1.23
N LEU A 27 -9.17 -18.49 0.27
CA LEU A 27 -8.84 -17.27 -0.46
C LEU A 27 -9.10 -17.48 -1.96
N ASP A 28 -9.71 -16.50 -2.63
CA ASP A 28 -9.94 -16.54 -4.08
C ASP A 28 -9.31 -15.37 -4.83
N THR A 29 -8.85 -14.35 -4.09
CA THR A 29 -8.34 -13.10 -4.64
C THR A 29 -7.04 -12.69 -3.98
N LEU A 30 -6.04 -12.36 -4.80
CA LEU A 30 -4.82 -11.68 -4.37
C LEU A 30 -4.75 -10.29 -4.99
N ILE A 31 -4.60 -9.27 -4.16
CA ILE A 31 -4.26 -7.92 -4.59
C ILE A 31 -2.74 -7.81 -4.59
N VAL A 32 -2.16 -7.58 -5.77
CA VAL A 32 -0.75 -7.19 -5.92
C VAL A 32 -0.72 -5.68 -6.12
N GLY A 33 -0.25 -4.96 -5.10
CA GLY A 33 -0.34 -3.51 -5.04
C GLY A 33 0.99 -2.81 -4.85
N PHE A 34 1.16 -1.66 -5.47
CA PHE A 34 2.29 -0.74 -5.27
C PHE A 34 1.76 0.66 -5.03
N VAL A 35 2.63 1.57 -4.58
CA VAL A 35 2.26 2.95 -4.27
C VAL A 35 2.78 3.87 -5.37
N ASP A 36 1.91 4.72 -5.90
CA ASP A 36 2.28 5.74 -6.90
C ASP A 36 2.84 7.03 -6.26
N ILE A 37 3.28 7.99 -7.06
CA ILE A 37 3.85 9.26 -6.55
C ILE A 37 2.84 10.13 -5.77
N GLN A 38 1.54 9.84 -5.84
CA GLN A 38 0.50 10.52 -5.05
C GLN A 38 0.18 9.80 -3.74
N GLY A 39 0.84 8.67 -3.46
CA GLY A 39 0.57 7.86 -2.27
C GLY A 39 -0.64 6.94 -2.41
N ARG A 40 -1.16 6.73 -3.63
CA ARG A 40 -2.30 5.86 -3.89
C ARG A 40 -1.84 4.42 -4.03
N LEU A 41 -2.65 3.48 -3.52
CA LEU A 41 -2.47 2.06 -3.77
C LEU A 41 -2.99 1.72 -5.17
N MET A 42 -2.07 1.45 -6.08
CA MET A 42 -2.33 1.03 -7.46
C MET A 42 -1.99 -0.45 -7.61
N GLY A 43 -2.63 -1.19 -8.51
CA GLY A 43 -2.35 -2.61 -8.64
C GLY A 43 -3.39 -3.41 -9.41
N LYS A 44 -3.30 -4.73 -9.29
CA LYS A 44 -4.21 -5.71 -9.91
C LYS A 44 -4.83 -6.59 -8.84
N ARG A 45 -6.07 -6.99 -9.10
CA ARG A 45 -6.72 -8.12 -8.43
C ARG A 45 -6.53 -9.35 -9.31
N LEU A 46 -5.93 -10.38 -8.74
CA LEU A 46 -5.62 -11.63 -9.43
C LEU A 46 -6.48 -12.73 -8.81
N THR A 47 -7.02 -13.60 -9.66
CA THR A 47 -7.78 -14.77 -9.22
C THR A 47 -6.83 -15.82 -8.65
N ALA A 48 -7.32 -16.65 -7.74
CA ALA A 48 -6.59 -17.80 -7.20
C ALA A 48 -6.05 -18.70 -8.31
N ASP A 49 -6.86 -19.00 -9.33
CA ASP A 49 -6.43 -19.83 -10.46
C ASP A 49 -5.20 -19.26 -11.17
N TYR A 50 -5.20 -17.96 -11.49
CA TYR A 50 -4.05 -17.30 -12.10
C TYR A 50 -2.82 -17.32 -11.19
N CYS A 51 -3.02 -17.11 -9.90
CA CYS A 51 -1.95 -17.13 -8.91
C CYS A 51 -1.36 -18.54 -8.79
N LEU A 52 -2.18 -19.59 -8.78
CA LEU A 52 -1.75 -20.99 -8.68
C LEU A 52 -1.06 -21.47 -9.96
N GLU A 53 -1.50 -21.00 -11.14
CA GLU A 53 -0.91 -21.37 -12.41
C GLU A 53 0.46 -20.72 -12.62
N THR A 54 0.58 -19.42 -12.31
CA THR A 54 1.81 -18.66 -12.58
C THR A 54 2.79 -18.62 -11.42
N GLU A 55 2.28 -18.92 -10.22
CA GLU A 55 2.93 -18.69 -8.92
C GLU A 55 3.51 -17.28 -8.74
N LEU A 56 3.19 -16.34 -9.64
CA LEU A 56 3.80 -15.02 -9.77
C LEU A 56 5.33 -15.05 -9.86
N VAL A 57 5.93 -16.10 -10.44
CA VAL A 57 7.39 -16.25 -10.61
C VAL A 57 8.01 -15.08 -11.37
N HIS A 58 7.28 -14.52 -12.33
CA HIS A 58 7.73 -13.39 -13.14
C HIS A 58 7.08 -12.05 -12.71
N GLY A 59 6.46 -12.01 -11.53
CA GLY A 59 5.66 -10.87 -11.07
C GLY A 59 4.44 -10.61 -11.96
N SER A 60 3.88 -9.41 -11.85
CA SER A 60 2.76 -8.96 -12.70
C SER A 60 3.13 -7.71 -13.49
N LYS A 61 2.88 -7.70 -14.80
CA LYS A 61 3.24 -6.56 -15.66
C LYS A 61 2.27 -5.39 -15.50
N PHE A 62 2.77 -4.16 -15.53
CA PHE A 62 2.00 -2.92 -15.48
C PHE A 62 2.58 -1.88 -16.44
N CYS A 63 1.73 -1.02 -17.00
CA CYS A 63 2.18 0.11 -17.81
C CYS A 63 2.73 1.23 -16.93
N THR A 64 3.74 1.95 -17.42
CA THR A 64 4.47 2.94 -16.62
C THR A 64 3.60 4.06 -16.04
N TYR A 65 2.53 4.43 -16.74
CA TYR A 65 1.71 5.58 -16.38
C TYR A 65 1.09 5.47 -14.99
N LEU A 66 0.86 4.25 -14.49
CA LEU A 66 0.24 4.01 -13.18
C LEU A 66 1.09 4.50 -12.00
N LEU A 67 2.36 4.87 -12.21
CA LEU A 67 3.16 5.51 -11.17
C LEU A 67 2.92 7.01 -11.02
N GLY A 68 2.19 7.68 -11.92
CA GLY A 68 2.05 9.14 -11.83
C GLY A 68 0.99 9.79 -12.70
N THR A 69 -0.15 9.12 -12.88
CA THR A 69 -1.36 9.80 -13.36
C THR A 69 -1.95 10.71 -12.30
N ASP A 70 -2.77 11.69 -12.69
CA ASP A 70 -3.64 12.42 -11.77
C ASP A 70 -4.77 11.54 -11.18
N LEU A 71 -5.67 12.15 -10.40
CA LEU A 71 -6.83 11.50 -9.78
C LEU A 71 -7.81 10.92 -10.81
N ASP A 72 -7.90 11.52 -11.99
CA ASP A 72 -8.77 11.11 -13.10
C ASP A 72 -8.09 10.10 -14.04
N LEU A 73 -6.90 9.61 -13.67
CA LEU A 73 -6.05 8.71 -14.45
C LEU A 73 -5.49 9.32 -15.75
N ASN A 74 -5.43 10.64 -15.85
CA ASN A 74 -4.74 11.30 -16.96
C ASN A 74 -3.22 11.30 -16.73
N THR A 75 -2.47 11.12 -17.81
CA THR A 75 -1.04 11.36 -17.82
C THR A 75 -0.77 12.86 -17.92
N ILE A 76 -0.02 13.38 -16.95
CA ILE A 76 0.36 14.79 -16.93
C ILE A 76 1.57 14.97 -17.87
N GLU A 77 1.56 16.00 -18.71
CA GLU A 77 2.71 16.33 -19.56
C GLU A 77 3.96 16.67 -18.74
N GLY A 78 5.13 16.36 -19.30
CA GLY A 78 6.43 16.67 -18.68
C GLY A 78 7.05 15.54 -17.84
N TYR A 79 6.34 14.44 -17.59
CA TYR A 79 6.93 13.25 -16.96
C TYR A 79 7.68 12.39 -17.99
N SER A 80 9.01 12.33 -17.86
CA SER A 80 9.87 11.57 -18.78
C SER A 80 9.58 10.06 -18.83
N TYR A 81 9.05 9.49 -17.75
CA TYR A 81 8.71 8.06 -17.64
C TYR A 81 7.28 7.71 -18.07
N MET A 82 6.44 8.72 -18.32
CA MET A 82 4.99 8.56 -18.56
C MET A 82 4.57 9.43 -19.74
N SER A 83 5.29 9.28 -20.85
CA SER A 83 5.10 10.07 -22.05
C SER A 83 4.45 9.24 -23.16
N TRP A 84 3.51 9.85 -23.88
CA TRP A 84 2.86 9.23 -25.04
C TRP A 84 3.89 8.82 -26.10
N GLU A 85 4.93 9.65 -26.29
CA GLU A 85 6.02 9.43 -27.25
C GLU A 85 6.83 8.17 -26.95
N THR A 86 6.92 7.78 -25.68
CA THR A 86 7.61 6.55 -25.25
C THR A 86 6.72 5.30 -25.24
N GLY A 87 5.41 5.45 -25.48
CA GLY A 87 4.46 4.35 -25.52
C GLY A 87 4.12 3.73 -24.15
N TYR A 88 4.41 4.43 -23.05
CA TYR A 88 4.05 4.02 -21.69
C TYR A 88 4.55 2.64 -21.25
N GLY A 89 5.80 2.30 -21.59
CA GLY A 89 6.41 0.96 -21.47
C GLY A 89 6.09 0.11 -20.22
N ASP A 90 6.53 -1.14 -20.25
CA ASP A 90 6.14 -2.08 -19.20
C ASP A 90 7.14 -2.14 -18.05
N TRP A 91 6.60 -2.28 -16.84
CA TRP A 91 7.32 -2.66 -15.64
C TRP A 91 6.70 -3.89 -15.00
N ILE A 92 7.42 -4.48 -14.06
CA ILE A 92 7.00 -5.65 -13.30
C ILE A 92 6.75 -5.20 -11.87
N ALA A 93 5.58 -5.52 -11.35
CA ALA A 93 5.30 -5.53 -9.92
C ALA A 93 5.75 -6.88 -9.36
N GLU A 94 6.88 -6.87 -8.66
CA GLU A 94 7.45 -8.04 -7.98
C GLU A 94 6.93 -8.09 -6.54
N PRO A 95 6.12 -9.10 -6.16
CA PRO A 95 5.56 -9.19 -4.81
C PRO A 95 6.65 -9.31 -3.73
N ASP A 96 6.59 -8.45 -2.72
CA ASP A 96 7.33 -8.61 -1.47
C ASP A 96 6.48 -9.45 -0.50
N TRP A 97 6.73 -10.75 -0.50
CA TRP A 97 6.00 -11.72 0.32
C TRP A 97 6.11 -11.46 1.82
N ALA A 98 7.09 -10.70 2.30
CA ALA A 98 7.17 -10.30 3.71
C ALA A 98 6.07 -9.31 4.12
N THR A 99 5.37 -8.72 3.14
CA THR A 99 4.26 -7.78 3.35
C THR A 99 2.88 -8.39 3.19
N LEU A 100 2.82 -9.69 2.90
CA LEU A 100 1.58 -10.41 2.65
C LEU A 100 0.65 -10.36 3.87
N ASN A 101 -0.62 -10.06 3.63
CA ASN A 101 -1.62 -10.01 4.68
C ASN A 101 -3.03 -10.34 4.15
N VAL A 102 -3.82 -11.07 4.93
CA VAL A 102 -5.24 -11.30 4.62
C VAL A 102 -6.04 -10.06 5.05
N LEU A 103 -6.98 -9.62 4.21
CA LEU A 103 -7.78 -8.42 4.47
C LEU A 103 -9.07 -8.80 5.22
N PRO A 104 -9.20 -8.53 6.54
CA PRO A 104 -10.37 -8.98 7.30
C PRO A 104 -11.68 -8.28 6.91
N TRP A 105 -11.61 -7.17 6.18
CA TRP A 105 -12.77 -6.43 5.68
C TRP A 105 -13.12 -6.75 4.23
N GLN A 106 -12.33 -7.58 3.53
CA GLN A 106 -12.64 -8.04 2.17
C GLN A 106 -12.71 -9.57 2.16
N GLU A 107 -13.85 -10.11 1.75
CA GLU A 107 -14.06 -11.55 1.70
C GLU A 107 -13.00 -12.23 0.82
N LYS A 108 -12.44 -13.34 1.33
CA LYS A 108 -11.52 -14.24 0.62
C LYS A 108 -10.32 -13.55 -0.08
N THR A 109 -9.90 -12.41 0.45
CA THR A 109 -8.92 -11.54 -0.21
C THR A 109 -7.65 -11.38 0.62
N ALA A 110 -6.50 -11.55 -0.02
CA ALA A 110 -5.20 -11.16 0.52
C ALA A 110 -4.61 -9.97 -0.26
N LEU A 111 -3.70 -9.24 0.37
CA LEU A 111 -2.91 -8.14 -0.21
C LEU A 111 -1.43 -8.42 -0.02
N VAL A 112 -0.65 -8.20 -1.06
CA VAL A 112 0.81 -8.17 -1.01
C VAL A 112 1.29 -6.87 -1.67
N PHE A 113 2.21 -6.15 -1.01
CA PHE A 113 2.86 -5.02 -1.64
C PHE A 113 3.93 -5.51 -2.61
N ALA A 114 4.13 -4.79 -3.70
CA ALA A 114 5.10 -5.09 -4.71
C ALA A 114 6.11 -3.96 -4.90
N ASP A 115 7.33 -4.34 -5.21
CA ASP A 115 8.33 -3.44 -5.77
C ASP A 115 8.11 -3.29 -7.28
N VAL A 116 8.40 -2.11 -7.81
CA VAL A 116 8.27 -1.83 -9.25
C VAL A 116 9.65 -1.89 -9.86
N ILE A 117 9.88 -2.90 -10.69
CA ILE A 117 11.16 -3.20 -11.33
C ILE A 117 11.03 -3.18 -12.85
N ASN A 118 12.14 -2.93 -13.54
CA ASN A 118 12.23 -3.04 -14.99
C ASN A 118 12.49 -4.49 -15.44
N GLU A 119 12.59 -4.72 -16.75
CA GLU A 119 12.87 -6.05 -17.32
C GLU A 119 14.25 -6.62 -16.93
N GLU A 120 15.19 -5.77 -16.52
CA GLU A 120 16.49 -6.17 -15.97
C GLU A 120 16.44 -6.50 -14.47
N HIS A 121 15.24 -6.56 -13.88
CA HIS A 121 15.00 -6.75 -12.45
C HIS A 121 15.66 -5.67 -11.56
N LYS A 122 15.76 -4.44 -12.06
CA LYS A 122 16.25 -3.28 -11.30
C LYS A 122 15.09 -2.39 -10.86
N ASP A 123 15.19 -1.87 -9.65
CA ASP A 123 14.24 -0.90 -9.09
C ASP A 123 14.01 0.30 -10.03
N VAL A 124 12.74 0.55 -10.36
CA VAL A 124 12.33 1.76 -11.09
C VAL A 124 12.56 2.97 -10.19
N PRO A 125 13.35 3.97 -10.61
CA PRO A 125 13.85 5.01 -9.72
C PRO A 125 12.79 6.00 -9.25
N ILE A 126 11.68 6.12 -9.97
CA ILE A 126 10.58 7.03 -9.62
C ILE A 126 9.57 6.42 -8.65
N SER A 127 9.63 5.11 -8.40
CA SER A 127 8.75 4.46 -7.44
C SER A 127 9.07 4.97 -6.03
N PRO A 128 8.09 5.45 -5.25
CA PRO A 128 8.30 5.91 -3.87
C PRO A 128 9.02 4.87 -3.00
N ARG A 129 8.69 3.58 -3.17
CA ARG A 129 9.30 2.49 -2.42
C ARG A 129 10.78 2.31 -2.78
N SER A 130 11.12 2.38 -4.06
CA SER A 130 12.51 2.36 -4.54
C SER A 130 13.32 3.56 -4.03
N ILE A 131 12.71 4.75 -3.98
CA ILE A 131 13.33 5.95 -3.41
C ILE A 131 13.63 5.72 -1.92
N LEU A 132 12.66 5.18 -1.16
CA LEU A 132 12.83 4.88 0.27
C LEU A 132 13.94 3.87 0.52
N LYS A 133 13.98 2.75 -0.24
CA LYS A 133 15.06 1.75 -0.14
C LYS A 133 16.44 2.39 -0.30
N LYS A 134 16.62 3.22 -1.35
CA LYS A 134 17.88 3.95 -1.59
C LYS A 134 18.23 4.91 -0.45
N GLN A 135 17.26 5.57 0.19
CA GLN A 135 17.55 6.42 1.35
C GLN A 135 17.98 5.60 2.57
N ILE A 136 17.35 4.44 2.78
CA ILE A 136 17.72 3.52 3.88
C ILE A 136 19.14 2.98 3.66
N GLU A 137 19.48 2.53 2.46
CA GLU A 137 20.82 2.07 2.11
C GLU A 137 21.88 3.15 2.38
N ARG A 138 21.65 4.37 1.87
CA ARG A 138 22.55 5.52 2.09
C ARG A 138 22.74 5.86 3.58
N ALA A 139 21.74 5.63 4.42
CA ALA A 139 21.83 5.82 5.86
C ALA A 139 22.65 4.70 6.50
N ASN A 140 22.38 3.45 6.12
CA ASN A 140 23.08 2.28 6.62
C ASN A 140 24.59 2.33 6.30
N ASP A 141 24.97 2.79 5.11
CA ASP A 141 26.38 2.99 4.70
C ASP A 141 27.13 3.98 5.61
N LYS A 142 26.38 4.85 6.30
CA LYS A 142 26.90 5.80 7.29
C LYS A 142 26.77 5.31 8.73
N GLY A 143 26.38 4.05 8.94
CA GLY A 143 26.12 3.47 10.26
C GLY A 143 24.84 3.99 10.93
N LEU A 144 23.91 4.57 10.17
CA LEU A 144 22.65 5.11 10.67
C LEU A 144 21.49 4.18 10.32
N PHE A 145 20.69 3.77 11.32
CA PHE A 145 19.57 2.85 11.15
C PHE A 145 18.25 3.56 11.48
N PRO A 146 17.67 4.31 10.53
CA PRO A 146 16.49 5.12 10.79
C PRO A 146 15.30 4.24 11.20
N LYS A 147 14.55 4.71 12.19
CA LYS A 147 13.23 4.16 12.54
C LYS A 147 12.22 5.29 12.48
N MET A 148 11.07 5.01 11.88
CA MET A 148 9.98 5.96 11.74
C MET A 148 8.70 5.36 12.29
N VAL A 149 7.87 6.24 12.85
CA VAL A 149 6.50 5.96 13.26
C VAL A 149 5.67 7.14 12.77
N SER A 150 4.53 6.86 12.14
CA SER A 150 3.57 7.88 11.75
C SER A 150 2.39 7.88 12.72
N GLU A 151 1.93 9.06 13.10
CA GLU A 151 0.64 9.26 13.75
C GLU A 151 -0.33 9.76 12.69
N LEU A 152 -1.28 8.91 12.30
CA LEU A 152 -2.29 9.23 11.29
C LEU A 152 -3.57 9.66 12.00
N GLU A 153 -3.84 10.97 11.98
CA GLU A 153 -5.13 11.50 12.40
C GLU A 153 -6.14 11.39 11.25
N PHE A 154 -7.38 11.00 11.57
CA PHE A 154 -8.48 10.95 10.60
C PHE A 154 -9.78 11.43 11.24
N TYR A 155 -10.71 11.85 10.39
CA TYR A 155 -12.04 12.30 10.79
C TYR A 155 -13.09 11.29 10.34
N LEU A 156 -13.98 10.90 11.25
CA LEU A 156 -15.16 10.11 10.94
C LEU A 156 -16.38 11.03 10.88
N PHE A 157 -17.11 10.96 9.77
CA PHE A 157 -18.34 11.69 9.57
C PHE A 157 -19.50 10.71 9.35
N ASN A 158 -20.68 11.06 9.87
CA ASN A 158 -21.92 10.32 9.58
C ASN A 158 -22.53 10.71 8.22
N GLU A 159 -22.00 11.77 7.59
CA GLU A 159 -22.48 12.32 6.32
C GLU A 159 -21.64 11.80 5.15
N SER A 160 -22.24 11.70 3.96
CA SER A 160 -21.47 11.38 2.75
C SER A 160 -20.57 12.55 2.34
N LEU A 161 -19.52 12.26 1.57
CA LEU A 161 -18.58 13.27 1.08
C LEU A 161 -19.31 14.41 0.33
N SER A 162 -20.28 14.07 -0.53
CA SER A 162 -21.05 15.05 -1.31
C SER A 162 -21.92 15.97 -0.42
N GLN A 163 -22.43 15.46 0.70
CA GLN A 163 -23.15 16.27 1.69
C GLN A 163 -22.19 17.20 2.44
N ARG A 164 -20.99 16.72 2.74
CA ARG A 164 -19.97 17.47 3.48
C ARG A 164 -19.35 18.60 2.66
N LEU A 165 -18.99 18.36 1.40
CA LEU A 165 -18.33 19.35 0.53
C LEU A 165 -19.19 20.61 0.28
N ARG A 166 -20.49 20.54 0.53
CA ARG A 166 -21.41 21.69 0.44
C ARG A 166 -21.43 22.56 1.69
N LYS A 167 -20.77 22.14 2.78
CA LYS A 167 -20.65 22.89 4.03
C LYS A 167 -19.20 23.38 4.16
N THR A 168 -19.02 24.66 4.46
CA THR A 168 -17.70 25.22 4.79
C THR A 168 -17.09 24.42 5.94
N ILE A 169 -15.85 23.96 5.77
CA ILE A 169 -15.08 23.37 6.88
C ILE A 169 -14.66 24.53 7.79
N GLU A 170 -15.57 24.96 8.66
CA GLU A 170 -15.19 25.76 9.82
C GLU A 170 -14.63 24.78 10.85
N ILE A 171 -13.31 24.82 11.07
CA ILE A 171 -12.62 24.08 12.13
C ILE A 171 -13.01 24.75 13.46
N TYR A 172 -14.29 24.71 13.83
CA TYR A 172 -14.70 25.06 15.18
C TYR A 172 -14.09 24.01 16.11
N LYS A 173 -13.55 24.48 17.24
CA LYS A 173 -13.38 23.68 18.44
C LYS A 173 -14.69 22.93 18.71
N LEU A 174 -14.78 21.69 18.27
CA LEU A 174 -15.98 20.89 18.43
C LEU A 174 -16.09 20.53 19.92
N PRO A 175 -17.27 20.73 20.54
CA PRO A 175 -17.53 20.19 21.86
C PRO A 175 -17.38 18.66 21.79
N VAL A 176 -16.75 18.14 22.84
CA VAL A 176 -16.20 16.79 22.96
C VAL A 176 -17.28 15.73 22.76
N ASN A 177 -17.45 15.26 21.52
CA ASN A 177 -18.09 13.99 21.17
C ASN A 177 -17.39 13.34 19.95
N LEU A 178 -16.15 13.75 19.65
CA LEU A 178 -15.28 13.02 18.73
C LEU A 178 -14.69 11.81 19.46
N MET A 179 -14.98 10.61 18.97
CA MET A 179 -14.22 9.43 19.32
C MET A 179 -12.86 9.52 18.62
N LYS A 180 -11.85 10.08 19.31
CA LYS A 180 -10.45 9.94 18.89
C LYS A 180 -10.04 8.48 19.10
N ILE A 181 -9.82 7.75 18.01
CA ILE A 181 -9.16 6.44 18.07
C ILE A 181 -7.66 6.71 17.98
N THR A 182 -6.98 6.74 19.12
CA THR A 182 -5.51 6.82 19.17
C THR A 182 -4.94 5.40 19.19
N VAL A 183 -4.32 4.97 18.09
CA VAL A 183 -3.59 3.70 18.03
C VAL A 183 -2.17 3.94 18.56
N CYS A 184 -1.94 3.67 19.85
CA CYS A 184 -0.63 3.86 20.48
C CYS A 184 0.13 2.52 20.51
N SER A 185 1.19 2.37 19.71
CA SER A 185 2.11 1.22 19.82
C SER A 185 3.25 1.57 20.78
N ARG A 186 3.37 0.79 21.86
CA ARG A 186 4.28 1.07 22.99
C ARG A 186 5.70 0.59 22.66
N ALA A 187 6.59 1.49 22.24
CA ALA A 187 8.01 1.17 22.07
C ALA A 187 8.77 1.21 23.41
N ARG A 188 9.31 0.06 23.87
CA ARG A 188 10.23 -0.01 25.03
C ARG A 188 11.69 0.01 24.56
N ARG A 189 12.46 0.98 25.10
CA ARG A 189 13.93 1.08 25.32
C ARG A 189 14.92 0.59 24.23
N MET A 190 15.70 1.54 23.68
CA MET A 190 17.19 1.68 23.81
C MET A 190 17.82 2.42 22.61
N ASN A 191 18.69 3.41 22.90
CA ASN A 191 19.70 4.08 22.05
C ASN A 191 19.37 4.27 20.55
N ARG A 192 18.24 4.89 20.21
CA ARG A 192 17.92 5.25 18.82
C ARG A 192 17.34 6.66 18.79
N PHE A 193 17.77 7.47 17.82
CA PHE A 193 17.16 8.76 17.54
C PHE A 193 15.70 8.50 17.14
N ILE A 194 14.78 8.79 18.05
CA ILE A 194 13.34 8.83 17.79
C ILE A 194 13.04 10.30 17.55
N VAL A 195 12.67 10.64 16.32
CA VAL A 195 12.07 11.95 16.05
C VAL A 195 10.61 11.84 16.46
N THR A 196 10.31 12.17 17.72
CA THR A 196 8.93 12.31 18.21
C THR A 196 8.52 13.75 18.01
N PHE A 197 7.60 14.02 17.08
CA PHE A 197 6.85 15.27 17.08
C PHE A 197 5.68 15.10 18.04
N VAL A 198 5.81 15.66 19.24
CA VAL A 198 4.70 15.80 20.19
C VAL A 198 4.01 17.13 19.86
N THR A 199 2.73 17.10 19.52
CA THR A 199 1.85 18.28 19.58
C THR A 199 0.94 18.18 20.79
#